data_AF-A0A1X7GJI8-F1
#
_entry.id   AF-A0A1X7GJI8-F1
#
_cell.length_a   1.000
_cell.length_b   1.000
_cell.length_c   1.000
_cell.angle_alpha   90.00
_cell.angle_beta   90.00
_cell.angle_gamma   90.00
#
_symmetry.space_group_name_H-M   'P 1'
#
loop_
_entity.id
_entity.type
_entity.pdbx_description
1 polymer ?
#
loop_
_entity_poly.entity_id
_entity_poly.type
_entity_poly.pdbx_seq_one_letter_code
_entity_poly.pdbx_strand_id
1 'polypeptide(L)'
;MTTYGLVTCRERFSVFARAGESISTDAEVMHGYVPLEDDVDAMEFDIFATNDADPRYVTDPGCDLIGTVRVDLASVMRFPRRERAVRVFMKFGETEIKVRAELVHGGQSVATEVRFHSNY
;
A
#
# COMPACT_ATOMS: atom_id res chain seq x y z
N MET A 1 -5.98 -7.22 -4.90
CA MET A 1 -6.41 -6.42 -3.73
C MET A 1 -7.44 -5.39 -4.20
N THR A 2 -8.74 -5.63 -4.09
CA THR A 2 -9.78 -4.81 -4.79
C THR A 2 -9.85 -3.36 -4.26
N THR A 3 -9.64 -2.38 -5.15
CA THR A 3 -9.85 -0.95 -4.88
C THR A 3 -11.16 -0.51 -5.54
N TYR A 4 -12.12 -0.05 -4.72
CA TYR A 4 -13.41 0.54 -5.14
C TYR A 4 -14.15 -0.18 -6.31
N GLY A 5 -14.22 -1.52 -6.29
CA GLY A 5 -15.02 -2.29 -7.25
C GLY A 5 -14.33 -2.67 -8.56
N LEU A 6 -13.02 -2.42 -8.70
CA LEU A 6 -12.22 -2.97 -9.79
C LEU A 6 -11.49 -4.23 -9.31
N VAL A 7 -11.70 -5.34 -10.02
CA VAL A 7 -10.95 -6.60 -9.80
C VAL A 7 -9.47 -6.28 -9.97
N THR A 8 -8.74 -6.40 -8.88
CA THR A 8 -7.31 -6.10 -8.81
C THR A 8 -6.56 -7.41 -8.65
N CYS A 9 -5.70 -7.72 -9.62
CA CYS A 9 -4.79 -8.84 -9.58
C CYS A 9 -3.85 -8.70 -8.37
N ARG A 10 -3.51 -9.81 -7.71
CA ARG A 10 -2.52 -9.82 -6.61
C ARG A 10 -1.15 -9.28 -7.03
N GLU A 11 -0.84 -9.32 -8.32
CA GLU A 11 0.51 -9.09 -8.87
C GLU A 11 0.65 -7.77 -9.63
N ARG A 12 -0.42 -6.97 -9.73
CA ARG A 12 -0.39 -5.69 -10.45
C ARG A 12 -0.11 -4.56 -9.48
N PHE A 13 0.86 -3.71 -9.81
CA PHE A 13 1.16 -2.51 -9.05
C PHE A 13 -0.07 -1.62 -8.85
N SER A 14 -0.36 -1.29 -7.59
CA SER A 14 -1.07 -0.06 -7.25
C SER A 14 -0.02 1.06 -7.19
N VAL A 15 0.13 1.80 -8.29
CA VAL A 15 1.16 2.84 -8.39
C VAL A 15 0.77 4.04 -7.53
N PHE A 16 1.52 4.27 -6.44
CA PHE A 16 1.36 5.45 -5.57
C PHE A 16 2.10 6.68 -6.13
N ALA A 17 3.17 6.49 -6.89
CA ALA A 17 3.95 7.54 -7.55
C ALA A 17 4.69 6.96 -8.75
N ARG A 18 4.89 7.75 -9.80
CA ARG A 18 5.74 7.39 -10.94
C ARG A 18 7.13 8.02 -10.84
N ALA A 19 8.13 7.33 -11.38
CA ALA A 19 9.46 7.91 -11.57
C ALA A 19 9.37 9.20 -12.40
N GLY A 20 9.96 10.28 -11.90
CA GLY A 20 9.91 11.61 -12.52
C GLY A 20 8.64 12.42 -12.24
N GLU A 21 7.69 11.90 -11.47
CA GLU A 21 6.52 12.65 -11.01
C GLU A 21 6.93 13.65 -9.91
N SER A 22 6.66 14.94 -10.13
CA SER A 22 6.88 15.97 -9.11
C SER A 22 5.79 15.91 -8.04
N ILE A 23 6.08 15.21 -6.94
CA ILE A 23 5.21 15.12 -5.77
C ILE A 23 5.71 16.13 -4.73
N SER A 24 4.80 16.95 -4.19
CA SER A 24 5.16 17.86 -3.10
C SER A 24 5.62 17.05 -1.88
N THR A 25 6.62 17.54 -1.15
CA THR A 25 7.15 16.88 0.07
C THR A 25 6.10 16.71 1.18
N ASP A 26 4.96 17.42 1.07
CA ASP A 26 3.81 17.27 1.96
C ASP A 26 2.64 16.49 1.38
N ALA A 27 2.76 16.02 0.14
CA ALA A 27 1.69 15.25 -0.50
C ALA A 27 1.60 13.85 0.11
N GLU A 28 0.35 13.45 0.39
CA GLU A 28 -0.01 12.12 0.84
C GLU A 28 -0.93 11.50 -0.21
N VAL A 29 -0.51 10.37 -0.78
CA VAL A 29 -1.31 9.59 -1.75
C VAL A 29 -2.01 8.48 -1.00
N MET A 30 -3.31 8.30 -1.23
CA MET A 30 -4.13 7.32 -0.53
C MET A 30 -4.83 6.36 -1.48
N HIS A 31 -4.76 5.07 -1.16
CA HIS A 31 -5.53 4.02 -1.82
C HIS A 31 -6.33 3.20 -0.80
N GLY A 32 -7.57 2.86 -1.17
CA GLY A 32 -8.44 1.99 -0.38
C GLY A 32 -8.41 0.56 -0.88
N TYR A 33 -8.41 -0.39 0.06
CA TYR A 33 -8.40 -1.82 -0.20
C TYR A 33 -9.44 -2.52 0.65
N VAL A 34 -10.08 -3.54 0.10
CA VAL A 34 -10.90 -4.48 0.87
C VAL A 34 -10.30 -5.88 0.79
N PRO A 35 -10.50 -6.72 1.83
CA PRO A 35 -10.10 -8.12 1.77
C PRO A 35 -10.73 -8.80 0.55
N LEU A 36 -10.01 -9.77 -0.01
CA LEU A 36 -10.51 -10.56 -1.13
C LEU A 36 -11.55 -11.59 -0.67
N GLU A 37 -11.31 -12.20 0.49
CA GLU A 37 -12.12 -13.26 1.08
C GLU A 37 -12.64 -12.85 2.46
N ASP A 38 -13.70 -13.50 2.93
CA ASP A 38 -14.41 -13.12 4.17
C ASP A 38 -13.73 -13.64 5.44
N ASP A 39 -12.83 -14.61 5.32
CA ASP A 39 -12.10 -15.29 6.40
C ASP A 39 -10.69 -14.74 6.62
N VAL A 40 -10.24 -13.79 5.80
CA VAL A 40 -8.95 -13.11 5.96
C VAL A 40 -8.93 -12.27 7.23
N ASP A 41 -8.03 -12.62 8.15
CA ASP A 41 -7.83 -11.99 9.45
C ASP A 41 -6.68 -10.96 9.46
N ALA A 42 -5.91 -10.85 8.39
CA ALA A 42 -4.86 -9.85 8.23
C ALA A 42 -4.63 -9.48 6.76
N MET A 43 -4.23 -8.23 6.50
CA MET A 43 -3.81 -7.76 5.18
C MET A 43 -2.34 -7.35 5.20
N GLU A 44 -1.56 -7.86 4.26
CA GLU A 44 -0.16 -7.49 4.05
C GLU A 44 -0.03 -6.65 2.78
N PHE A 45 0.68 -5.54 2.89
CA PHE A 45 0.98 -4.59 1.82
C PHE A 45 2.48 -4.51 1.64
N ASP A 46 2.97 -5.14 0.58
CA ASP A 46 4.35 -5.04 0.17
C ASP A 46 4.58 -3.77 -0.64
N ILE A 47 5.62 -3.03 -0.28
CA ILE A 47 6.01 -1.76 -0.89
C ILE A 47 7.24 -2.03 -1.74
N PHE A 48 7.12 -1.79 -3.04
CA PHE A 48 8.19 -1.97 -4.00
C PHE A 48 8.65 -0.63 -4.56
N ALA A 49 9.94 -0.52 -4.87
CA ALA A 49 10.53 0.57 -5.64
C ALA A 49 11.18 0.03 -6.91
N THR A 50 11.17 0.82 -7.97
CA THR A 50 11.80 0.48 -9.24
C THR A 50 12.18 1.76 -9.99
N ASN A 51 13.28 1.68 -10.73
CA ASN A 51 13.72 2.72 -11.65
C ASN A 51 13.15 2.56 -13.06
N ASP A 52 12.41 1.47 -13.32
CA ASP A 52 11.70 1.32 -14.58
C ASP A 52 10.57 2.36 -14.65
N ALA A 53 10.41 2.99 -15.82
CA ALA A 53 9.36 3.96 -16.07
C ALA A 53 8.01 3.30 -16.37
N ASP A 54 7.98 2.03 -16.79
CA ASP A 54 6.75 1.25 -17.08
C ASP A 54 6.77 -0.15 -16.44
N PRO A 55 6.93 -0.28 -15.11
CA PRO A 55 6.86 -1.57 -14.43
C PRO A 55 5.42 -2.09 -14.48
N ARG A 56 5.23 -3.34 -14.93
CA ARG A 56 3.90 -3.95 -15.04
C ARG A 56 3.59 -4.87 -13.87
N TYR A 57 4.59 -5.57 -13.37
CA TYR A 57 4.47 -6.55 -12.29
C TYR A 57 5.56 -6.34 -11.23
N VAL A 58 5.21 -6.59 -9.97
CA VAL A 58 6.18 -6.53 -8.85
C VAL A 58 7.29 -7.59 -8.97
N THR A 59 7.14 -8.54 -9.88
CA THR A 59 8.12 -9.58 -10.23
C THR A 59 9.03 -9.17 -11.39
N ASP A 60 8.80 -8.00 -12.01
CA ASP A 60 9.64 -7.51 -13.09
C ASP A 60 11.06 -7.23 -12.56
N PRO A 61 12.13 -7.54 -13.33
CA PRO A 61 13.50 -7.27 -12.91
C PRO A 61 13.70 -5.79 -12.54
N GLY A 62 14.33 -5.53 -11.39
CA GLY A 62 14.53 -4.16 -10.89
C GLY A 62 13.36 -3.60 -10.07
N CYS A 63 12.42 -4.45 -9.64
CA CYS A 63 11.48 -4.14 -8.56
C CYS A 63 12.02 -4.66 -7.23
N ASP A 64 12.46 -3.75 -6.36
CA ASP A 64 13.00 -4.07 -5.05
C ASP A 64 11.93 -3.92 -3.96
N LEU A 65 11.76 -4.95 -3.13
CA LEU A 65 10.92 -4.87 -1.93
C LEU A 65 11.62 -3.99 -0.89
N ILE A 66 11.02 -2.85 -0.57
CA ILE A 66 11.60 -1.85 0.35
C ILE A 66 10.90 -1.82 1.71
N GLY A 67 9.73 -2.45 1.83
CA GLY A 67 9.06 -2.60 3.12
C GLY A 67 7.75 -3.37 3.03
N THR A 68 7.23 -3.79 4.17
CA THR A 68 5.94 -4.48 4.28
C THR A 68 5.15 -3.88 5.44
N VAL A 69 3.85 -3.66 5.22
CA VAL A 69 2.90 -3.23 6.25
C VAL A 69 1.88 -4.33 6.46
N ARG A 70 1.73 -4.80 7.70
CA ARG A 70 0.70 -5.77 8.08
C ARG A 70 -0.38 -5.09 8.92
N VAL A 71 -1.63 -5.26 8.53
CA VAL A 71 -2.81 -4.78 9.26
C VAL A 71 -3.60 -5.99 9.75
N ASP A 72 -3.77 -6.09 11.06
CA ASP A 72 -4.63 -7.09 11.69
C ASP A 72 -6.10 -6.69 11.54
N LEU A 73 -6.94 -7.61 11.06
CA LEU A 73 -8.38 -7.45 10.86
C LEU A 73 -9.21 -8.14 11.94
N ALA A 74 -8.61 -8.84 12.91
CA ALA A 74 -9.32 -9.58 13.95
C ALA A 74 -10.36 -8.71 14.67
N SER A 75 -10.03 -7.43 14.89
CA SER A 75 -10.90 -6.44 15.54
C SER A 75 -12.14 -6.06 14.71
N VAL A 76 -12.18 -6.37 13.42
CA VAL A 76 -13.26 -6.03 12.48
C VAL A 76 -13.91 -7.23 11.80
N MET A 77 -13.52 -8.46 12.16
CA MET A 77 -14.08 -9.69 11.58
C MET A 77 -15.61 -9.81 11.73
N ARG A 78 -16.21 -9.14 12.72
CA ARG A 78 -17.67 -9.10 12.89
C ARG A 78 -18.42 -8.32 11.81
N PHE A 79 -17.74 -7.43 11.08
CA PHE A 79 -18.35 -6.61 10.05
C PHE A 79 -18.34 -7.33 8.69
N PRO A 80 -19.26 -6.99 7.77
CA PRO A 80 -19.20 -7.46 6.38
C PRO A 80 -17.87 -7.09 5.72
N ARG A 81 -17.37 -7.93 4.81
CA ARG A 81 -16.07 -7.72 4.13
C ARG A 81 -15.90 -6.33 3.50
N ARG A 82 -16.97 -5.77 2.95
CA ARG A 82 -16.96 -4.42 2.32
C ARG A 82 -16.71 -3.29 3.33
N GLU A 83 -16.98 -3.53 4.61
CA GLU A 83 -16.76 -2.60 5.72
C GLU A 83 -15.41 -2.83 6.40
N ARG A 84 -14.68 -3.90 6.06
CA ARG A 84 -13.30 -4.14 6.55
C ARG A 84 -12.26 -3.43 5.66
N ALA A 85 -12.58 -2.21 5.22
CA ALA A 85 -11.71 -1.47 4.33
C ALA A 85 -10.45 -0.98 5.07
N VAL A 86 -9.31 -1.11 4.39
CA VAL A 86 -8.02 -0.55 4.81
C VAL A 86 -7.66 0.59 3.87
N ARG A 87 -7.27 1.73 4.41
CA ARG A 87 -6.68 2.84 3.66
C ARG A 87 -5.19 2.82 3.84
N VAL A 88 -4.44 2.76 2.75
CA VAL A 88 -2.98 2.90 2.77
C VAL A 88 -2.63 4.28 2.25
N PHE A 89 -1.80 4.98 3.00
CA PHE A 89 -1.31 6.32 2.78
C PHE A 89 0.19 6.26 2.57
N MET A 90 0.69 6.96 1.56
CA MET A 90 2.12 7.10 1.28
C MET A 90 2.45 8.59 1.24
N LYS A 91 3.32 9.04 2.14
CA LYS A 91 3.86 10.40 2.16
C LYS A 91 5.32 10.37 1.69
N PHE A 92 5.64 11.21 0.71
CA PHE A 92 6.96 11.33 0.13
C PHE A 92 7.67 12.52 0.76
N GLY A 93 8.68 12.26 1.59
CA GLY A 93 9.58 13.29 2.13
C GLY A 93 10.81 13.49 1.23
N GLU A 94 11.77 14.28 1.70
CA GLU A 94 13.02 14.53 0.95
C GLU A 94 13.92 13.29 0.85
N THR A 95 13.97 12.47 1.92
CA THR A 95 14.86 11.29 2.01
C THR A 95 14.15 10.02 2.48
N GLU A 96 12.84 10.10 2.73
CA GLU A 96 12.06 9.03 3.34
C GLU A 96 10.68 8.93 2.70
N ILE A 97 10.14 7.72 2.67
CA ILE A 97 8.72 7.50 2.42
C ILE A 97 8.10 6.95 3.69
N LYS A 98 7.03 7.60 4.13
CA LYS A 98 6.21 7.12 5.25
C LYS A 98 5.00 6.42 4.68
N VAL A 99 4.80 5.17 5.09
CA VAL A 99 3.63 4.40 4.71
C VAL A 99 2.79 4.09 5.94
N ARG A 100 1.51 4.43 5.88
CA ARG A 100 0.56 4.22 6.97
C ARG A 100 -0.64 3.47 6.43
N ALA A 101 -1.11 2.47 7.14
CA ALA A 101 -2.32 1.73 6.84
C ALA A 101 -3.31 1.86 7.99
N GLU A 102 -4.57 2.10 7.68
CA GLU A 102 -5.61 2.33 8.68
C GLU A 102 -6.87 1.55 8.37
N LEU A 103 -7.43 0.91 9.40
CA LEU A 103 -8.77 0.37 9.31
C LEU A 103 -9.80 1.50 9.35
N VAL A 104 -10.66 1.52 8.33
CA VAL A 104 -11.76 2.49 8.26
C VAL A 104 -12.74 2.29 9.42
N HIS A 105 -12.97 1.03 9.80
CA HIS A 105 -13.79 0.66 10.95
C HIS A 105 -12.90 0.10 12.05
N GLY A 106 -13.11 0.51 13.31
CA GLY A 106 -12.30 0.03 14.44
C GLY A 106 -11.07 0.88 14.79
N GLY A 107 -10.68 1.82 13.94
CA GLY A 107 -9.75 2.91 14.28
C GLY A 107 -8.29 2.50 14.55
N GLN A 108 -7.92 1.24 14.26
CA GLN A 108 -6.53 0.82 14.35
C GLN A 108 -5.75 1.38 13.15
N SER A 109 -4.63 2.02 13.44
CA SER A 109 -3.65 2.48 12.45
C SER A 109 -2.32 1.80 12.71
N VAL A 110 -1.68 1.36 11.63
CA VAL A 110 -0.34 0.79 11.60
C VAL A 110 0.49 1.67 10.68
N ALA A 111 1.63 2.15 11.15
CA ALA A 111 2.53 2.96 10.34
C ALA A 111 3.91 2.30 10.28
N THR A 112 4.56 2.42 9.12
CA THR A 112 5.96 2.06 8.92
C THR A 112 6.67 3.20 8.20
N GLU A 113 7.97 3.35 8.47
CA GLU A 113 8.83 4.31 7.80
C GLU A 113 9.81 3.53 6.93
N VAL A 114 9.81 3.82 5.63
CA VAL A 114 10.73 3.23 4.67
C VAL A 114 11.74 4.29 4.25
N ARG A 115 13.03 4.01 4.48
CA ARG A 115 14.11 4.94 4.16
C ARG A 115 14.72 4.59 2.82
N PHE A 116 14.88 5.61 1.98
CA PHE A 116 15.56 5.47 0.71
C PHE A 116 17.05 5.62 0.93
N HIS A 117 17.81 4.62 0.49
CA HIS A 117 19.25 4.77 0.28
C HIS A 117 19.43 5.18 -1.18
N SER A 118 20.13 6.29 -1.40
CA SER A 118 20.25 7.00 -2.70
C SER A 118 21.00 6.25 -3.82
N ASN A 119 20.84 4.93 -3.94
CA ASN A 119 21.45 4.11 -4.98
C ASN A 119 20.47 3.72 -6.11
N TYR A 120 19.35 4.45 -6.25
CA TYR A 120 18.36 4.23 -7.30
C TYR A 120 18.42 5.37 -8.32
#